data_AF-A0A2L1KDR0-F1
#
_entry.id   AF-A0A2L1KDR0-F1
#
_cell.length_a   1.000
_cell.length_b   1.000
_cell.length_c   1.000
_cell.angle_alpha   90.00
_cell.angle_beta   90.00
_cell.angle_gamma   90.00
#
_symmetry.space_group_name_H-M   'P 1'
#
loop_
_entity.id
_entity.type
_entity.pdbx_description
1 polymer ?
#
loop_
_entity_poly.entity_id
_entity_poly.type
_entity_poly.pdbx_seq_one_letter_code
_entity_poly.pdbx_strand_id
1 'polypeptide(L)'
;MCSGVIEVKVSLSDFRADRLKPERVSGGLGNYRFYLCPEGLIRPEDLPARWGLLYAKGRSVVPVVSPPGNLWPGVPRNALEEELAAEWLPFLHRPDLDAERAALFSIARRLS
;
A
#
# COMPACT_ATOMS: atom_id res chain seq x y z
N MET A 1 3.55 14.62 0.27
CA MET A 1 4.52 13.54 0.58
C MET A 1 3.99 12.25 -0.03
N CYS A 2 4.83 11.46 -0.69
CA CYS A 2 4.46 10.15 -1.25
C CYS A 2 5.24 9.07 -0.50
N SER A 3 4.52 8.12 0.08
CA SER A 3 5.05 6.97 0.82
C SER A 3 4.31 5.71 0.37
N GLY A 4 5.02 4.60 0.27
CA GLY A 4 4.47 3.32 -0.18
C GLY A 4 4.87 2.19 0.76
N VAL A 5 3.95 1.25 1.02
CA VAL A 5 4.23 0.01 1.74
C VAL A 5 3.85 -1.19 0.87
N ILE A 6 4.67 -2.24 0.93
CA ILE A 6 4.40 -3.52 0.28
C ILE A 6 4.40 -4.59 1.36
N GLU A 7 3.25 -5.24 1.53
CA GLU A 7 3.04 -6.34 2.45
C GLU A 7 3.19 -7.66 1.69
N VAL A 8 4.22 -8.42 2.02
CA VAL A 8 4.51 -9.70 1.34
C VAL A 8 3.74 -10.83 2.01
N LYS A 9 2.96 -11.58 1.23
CA LYS A 9 2.11 -12.69 1.69
C LYS A 9 2.47 -13.97 0.95
N VAL A 10 2.78 -15.02 1.72
CA VAL A 10 3.16 -16.34 1.19
C VAL A 10 2.10 -17.42 1.44
N SER A 11 1.06 -17.11 2.22
CA SER A 11 -0.06 -18.02 2.48
C SER A 11 -1.38 -17.26 2.68
N LEU A 12 -2.50 -17.94 2.50
CA LEU A 12 -3.84 -17.38 2.77
C LEU A 12 -4.06 -17.12 4.26
N SER A 13 -3.44 -17.91 5.14
CA SER A 13 -3.52 -17.68 6.59
C SER A 13 -2.82 -16.37 6.97
N ASP A 14 -1.65 -16.09 6.38
CA ASP A 14 -0.94 -14.82 6.58
C ASP A 14 -1.79 -13.63 6.10
N PHE A 15 -2.39 -13.74 4.91
CA PHE A 15 -3.28 -12.73 4.38
C PHE A 15 -4.51 -12.48 5.28
N ARG A 16 -5.14 -13.54 5.80
CA ARG A 16 -6.31 -13.42 6.69
C ARG A 16 -5.96 -12.79 8.04
N ALA A 17 -4.84 -13.21 8.64
CA ALA A 17 -4.37 -12.62 9.91
C ALA A 17 -4.09 -11.12 9.75
N ASP A 18 -3.52 -10.74 8.62
CA ASP A 18 -3.19 -9.36 8.30
C ASP A 18 -4.42 -8.46 8.11
N ARG A 19 -5.53 -8.99 7.58
CA ARG A 19 -6.82 -8.30 7.51
C ARG A 19 -7.40 -7.95 8.88
N LEU A 20 -7.00 -8.68 9.93
CA LEU A 20 -7.51 -8.48 11.30
C LEU A 20 -6.67 -7.49 12.12
N LYS A 21 -5.59 -6.92 11.55
CA LYS A 21 -4.73 -5.99 12.29
C LYS A 21 -5.47 -4.69 12.65
N PRO A 22 -5.29 -4.15 13.87
CA PRO A 22 -5.95 -2.91 14.31
C PRO A 22 -5.63 -1.70 13.42
N GLU A 23 -4.39 -1.58 12.94
CA GLU A 23 -3.96 -0.54 11.99
C GLU A 23 -4.66 -0.59 10.62
N ARG A 24 -5.52 -1.59 10.36
CA ARG A 24 -6.42 -1.59 9.19
C ARG A 24 -7.66 -0.72 9.39
N VAL A 25 -7.98 -0.37 10.63
CA VAL A 25 -9.16 0.43 11.00
C VAL A 25 -8.76 1.86 11.37
N SER A 26 -7.63 2.06 12.06
CA SER A 26 -7.27 3.34 12.68
C SER A 26 -6.30 4.21 11.88
N GLY A 27 -5.77 3.71 10.76
CA GLY A 27 -4.63 4.35 10.07
C GLY A 27 -3.39 3.47 10.11
N GLY A 28 -2.47 3.70 9.18
CA GLY A 28 -1.32 2.82 8.99
C GLY A 28 -0.28 3.44 8.05
N LEU A 29 0.83 2.74 7.88
CA LEU A 29 1.96 3.24 7.11
C LEU A 29 1.65 3.33 5.61
N GLY A 30 2.13 4.39 4.96
CA GLY A 30 2.10 4.52 3.51
C GLY A 30 0.78 5.06 2.97
N ASN A 31 0.91 6.00 2.02
CA ASN A 31 -0.21 6.54 1.25
C ASN A 31 -0.62 5.61 0.12
N TYR A 32 0.33 4.82 -0.40
CA TYR A 32 0.06 3.70 -1.31
C TYR A 32 0.37 2.39 -0.60
N ARG A 33 -0.53 1.42 -0.77
CA ARG A 33 -0.43 0.13 -0.06
C ARG A 33 -0.64 -1.01 -1.03
N PHE A 34 0.29 -1.95 -1.05
CA PHE A 34 0.26 -3.09 -1.95
C PHE A 34 0.41 -4.40 -1.19
N TYR A 35 -0.29 -5.42 -1.67
CA TYR A 35 0.09 -6.80 -1.37
C TYR A 35 1.01 -7.34 -2.46
N LEU A 36 2.06 -8.06 -2.06
CA LEU A 36 2.89 -8.86 -2.96
C LEU A 36 2.75 -10.33 -2.58
N CYS A 37 2.32 -11.18 -3.50
CA CYS A 37 2.14 -12.61 -3.22
C CYS A 37 2.43 -13.49 -4.43
N PRO A 38 2.62 -14.82 -4.25
CA PRO A 38 2.61 -15.75 -5.36
C PRO A 38 1.33 -15.60 -6.21
N GLU A 39 1.45 -15.86 -7.51
CA GLU A 39 0.33 -15.80 -8.44
C GLU A 39 -0.86 -16.65 -7.96
N GLY A 40 -2.04 -16.03 -7.92
CA GLY A 40 -3.30 -16.68 -7.55
C GLY A 40 -3.51 -16.87 -6.05
N LEU A 41 -2.57 -16.46 -5.18
CA LEU A 41 -2.75 -16.57 -3.73
C LEU A 41 -3.83 -15.62 -3.20
N ILE A 42 -3.75 -14.34 -3.57
CA ILE A 42 -4.74 -13.32 -3.25
C ILE A 42 -5.40 -12.93 -4.55
N ARG A 43 -6.73 -12.90 -4.59
CA ARG A 43 -7.46 -12.47 -5.77
C ARG A 43 -7.83 -10.99 -5.69
N PRO A 44 -7.90 -10.25 -6.82
CA PRO A 44 -8.33 -8.85 -6.85
C PRO A 44 -9.61 -8.55 -6.06
N GLU A 45 -10.58 -9.46 -6.11
CA GLU A 45 -11.88 -9.33 -5.45
C GLU A 45 -11.79 -9.40 -3.91
N ASP A 46 -10.75 -10.04 -3.39
CA ASP A 46 -10.51 -10.18 -1.95
C ASP A 46 -9.77 -8.97 -1.36
N LEU A 47 -9.32 -8.03 -2.21
CA LEU A 47 -8.53 -6.89 -1.78
C LEU A 47 -9.36 -5.90 -0.95
N PRO A 48 -8.79 -5.37 0.14
CA PRO A 48 -9.37 -4.21 0.81
C PRO A 48 -9.41 -3.01 -0.15
N ALA A 49 -10.39 -2.13 0.05
CA ALA A 49 -10.51 -0.92 -0.77
C ALA A 49 -9.22 -0.10 -0.77
N ARG A 50 -8.86 0.46 -1.92
CA ARG A 50 -7.68 1.29 -2.16
C ARG A 50 -6.33 0.57 -2.13
N TRP A 51 -6.31 -0.76 -1.92
CA TRP A 51 -5.09 -1.55 -2.00
C TRP A 51 -4.76 -1.95 -3.44
N GLY A 52 -3.48 -1.97 -3.74
CA GLY A 52 -2.96 -2.62 -4.94
C GLY A 52 -2.54 -4.06 -4.70
N LEU A 53 -2.36 -4.80 -5.79
CA LEU A 53 -1.93 -6.20 -5.79
C LEU A 53 -0.85 -6.43 -6.84
N LEU A 54 0.22 -7.05 -6.39
CA LEU A 54 1.37 -7.45 -7.17
C LEU A 54 1.55 -8.96 -7.04
N TYR A 55 1.83 -9.63 -8.16
CA TYR A 55 2.22 -11.03 -8.16
C TYR A 55 3.73 -11.19 -8.33
N ALA A 56 4.33 -12.00 -7.48
CA ALA A 56 5.68 -12.51 -7.67
C ALA A 56 5.61 -13.71 -8.63
N LYS A 57 6.20 -13.56 -9.81
CA LYS A 57 6.33 -14.62 -10.83
C LYS A 57 7.82 -14.90 -11.09
N GLY A 58 8.36 -15.89 -10.40
CA GLY A 58 9.79 -16.21 -10.45
C GLY A 58 10.63 -15.03 -9.96
N ARG A 59 11.39 -14.40 -10.86
CA ARG A 59 12.24 -13.23 -10.57
C ARG A 59 11.60 -11.88 -10.91
N SER A 60 10.33 -11.90 -11.32
CA SER A 60 9.61 -10.70 -11.76
C SER A 60 8.46 -10.39 -10.82
N VAL A 61 8.14 -9.09 -10.72
CA VAL A 61 6.94 -8.60 -10.04
C VAL A 61 6.00 -8.05 -11.10
N VAL A 62 4.77 -8.56 -11.13
CA VAL A 62 3.75 -8.20 -12.12
C VAL A 62 2.59 -7.49 -11.40
N PRO A 63 2.23 -6.26 -11.80
CA PRO A 63 1.07 -5.60 -11.24
C PRO A 63 -0.22 -6.25 -11.75
N VAL A 64 -1.14 -6.51 -10.83
CA VAL A 64 -2.49 -7.04 -11.11
C VAL A 64 -3.52 -5.94 -10.90
N VAL A 65 -3.37 -5.19 -9.81
CA VAL A 65 -4.20 -4.04 -9.45
C VAL A 65 -3.27 -2.92 -9.03
N SER A 66 -3.13 -1.89 -9.86
CA SER A 66 -2.28 -0.73 -9.60
C SER A 66 -2.79 0.50 -10.33
N PRO A 67 -2.48 1.71 -9.85
CA PRO A 67 -2.70 2.90 -10.65
C PRO A 67 -1.82 2.87 -11.92
N PRO A 68 -2.22 3.56 -12.98
CA PRO A 68 -1.45 3.62 -14.21
C PRO A 68 -0.14 4.41 -14.01
N GLY A 69 0.81 4.25 -14.94
CA GLY A 69 2.00 5.10 -15.03
C GLY A 69 2.95 5.09 -13.81
N ASN A 70 3.73 6.16 -13.68
CA ASN A 70 4.80 6.30 -12.68
C ASN A 70 4.75 7.63 -11.89
N LEU A 71 3.63 8.34 -11.91
CA LEU A 71 3.50 9.67 -11.30
C LEU A 71 3.53 9.64 -9.76
N TRP A 72 2.88 8.65 -9.15
CA TRP A 72 2.79 8.47 -7.69
C TRP A 72 2.55 9.78 -6.91
N PRO A 73 1.45 10.49 -7.19
CA PRO A 73 1.18 11.77 -6.56
C PRO A 73 0.94 11.62 -5.05
N GLY A 74 1.30 12.64 -4.27
CA GLY A 74 0.87 12.75 -2.88
C GLY A 74 -0.60 13.14 -2.75
N VAL A 75 -1.07 13.42 -1.53
CA VAL A 75 -2.40 14.00 -1.29
C VAL A 75 -2.53 15.32 -2.05
N PRO A 76 -3.49 15.45 -2.99
CA PRO A 76 -3.72 16.69 -3.72
C PRO A 76 -4.07 17.84 -2.78
N ARG A 77 -3.58 19.03 -3.11
CA ARG A 77 -3.78 20.26 -2.31
C ARG A 77 -4.70 21.26 -2.98
N ASN A 78 -4.99 21.07 -4.26
CA ASN A 78 -5.83 21.94 -5.08
C ASN A 78 -6.50 21.11 -6.20
N ALA A 79 -7.48 21.71 -6.88
CA ALA A 79 -8.27 21.04 -7.92
C ALA A 79 -7.43 20.58 -9.12
N LEU A 80 -6.38 21.31 -9.49
CA LEU A 80 -5.49 20.93 -10.58
C LEU A 80 -4.68 19.67 -10.23
N GLU A 81 -4.15 19.60 -9.00
CA GLU A 81 -3.47 18.41 -8.49
C GLU A 81 -4.43 17.21 -8.39
N GLU A 82 -5.69 17.45 -8.07
CA GLU A 82 -6.72 16.42 -7.98
C GLU A 82 -7.07 15.85 -9.36
N GLU A 83 -7.24 16.72 -10.36
CA GLU A 83 -7.48 16.33 -11.75
C GLU A 83 -6.31 15.51 -12.32
N LEU A 84 -5.07 15.98 -12.09
CA LEU A 84 -3.86 15.26 -12.52
C LEU A 84 -3.72 13.89 -11.83
N ALA A 85 -4.17 13.77 -10.59
CA ALA A 85 -4.07 12.56 -9.78
C ALA A 85 -5.32 11.67 -9.83
N ALA A 86 -6.31 11.98 -10.67
CA ALA A 86 -7.63 11.36 -10.62
C ALA A 86 -7.60 9.82 -10.68
N GLU A 87 -6.71 9.25 -11.49
CA GLU A 87 -6.54 7.79 -11.62
C GLU A 87 -5.81 7.14 -10.41
N TRP A 88 -5.10 7.93 -9.60
CA TRP A 88 -4.38 7.49 -8.41
C TRP A 88 -5.20 7.66 -7.12
N LEU A 89 -6.16 8.58 -7.08
CA LEU A 89 -7.03 8.83 -5.94
C LEU A 89 -7.75 7.57 -5.39
N PRO A 90 -8.19 6.61 -6.23
CA PRO A 90 -8.75 5.35 -5.74
C PRO A 90 -7.77 4.49 -4.95
N PHE A 91 -6.46 4.67 -5.11
CA PHE A 91 -5.40 3.93 -4.42
C PHE A 91 -4.79 4.68 -3.23
N LEU A 92 -5.09 5.97 -3.14
CA LEU A 92 -4.51 6.85 -2.15
C LEU A 92 -5.22 6.68 -0.79
N HIS A 93 -4.42 6.40 0.23
CA HIS A 93 -4.84 6.39 1.63
C HIS A 93 -4.54 7.74 2.28
N ARG A 94 -5.30 8.08 3.34
CA ARG A 94 -4.96 9.21 4.18
C ARG A 94 -3.63 8.93 4.92
N PRO A 95 -2.66 9.85 4.88
CA PRO A 95 -1.42 9.71 5.63
C PRO A 95 -1.70 9.62 7.13
N ASP A 96 -0.99 8.73 7.81
CA ASP A 96 -0.93 8.67 9.27
C ASP A 96 0.48 9.07 9.71
N LEU A 97 0.64 10.37 10.01
CA LEU A 97 1.94 10.94 10.35
C LEU A 97 2.49 10.42 11.69
N ASP A 98 1.63 9.96 12.59
CA ASP A 98 2.06 9.41 13.87
C ASP A 98 2.62 8.01 13.67
N ALA A 99 1.93 7.16 12.89
CA ALA A 99 2.43 5.85 12.50
C ALA A 99 3.73 5.94 11.69
N GLU A 100 3.82 6.86 10.73
CA GLU A 100 5.04 7.08 9.93
C GLU A 100 6.22 7.52 10.80
N ARG A 101 6.03 8.49 11.70
CA ARG A 101 7.08 8.94 12.62
C ARG A 101 7.50 7.83 13.58
N ALA A 102 6.56 7.11 14.17
CA ALA A 102 6.85 6.00 15.08
C ALA A 102 7.69 4.90 14.39
N ALA A 103 7.36 4.55 13.15
CA ALA A 103 8.13 3.59 12.36
C ALA A 103 9.57 4.07 12.11
N LEU A 104 9.75 5.33 11.71
CA LEU A 104 11.07 5.93 11.48
C LEU A 104 11.91 5.95 12.76
N PHE A 105 11.34 6.35 13.90
CA PHE A 105 12.03 6.31 15.20
C PHE A 105 12.44 4.89 15.60
N SER A 106 11.56 3.90 15.37
CA SER A 106 11.85 2.49 15.65
C SER A 106 13.01 1.96 14.81
N ILE A 107 13.07 2.33 13.52
CA ILE A 107 14.18 1.99 12.63
C ILE A 107 15.47 2.67 13.10
N ALA A 108 15.46 3.98 13.33
CA ALA A 108 16.64 4.74 13.75
C ALA A 108 17.26 4.19 15.05
N ARG A 109 16.44 3.83 16.03
CA ARG A 109 16.88 3.22 17.29
C ARG A 109 17.54 1.85 17.15
N ARG A 110 17.26 1.11 16.08
CA ARG A 110 17.88 -0.21 15.82
C ARG A 110 19.19 -0.10 15.05
N LEU A 111 19.47 1.07 14.49
CA LEU A 111 20.68 1.38 13.73
C LEU A 111 21.75 2.11 14.55
N SER A 112 21.42 2.53 15.78
CA SER A 112 22.33 3.09 16.80
C SER A 112 22.81 2.04 17.76
#